data_AF-A0A383EJT6-F1
#
_entry.id   AF-A0A383EJT6-F1
#
_cell.length_a   1.000
_cell.length_b   1.000
_cell.length_c   1.000
_cell.angle_alpha   90.00
_cell.angle_beta   90.00
_cell.angle_gamma   90.00
#
_symmetry.space_group_name_H-M   'P 1'
#
loop_
_entity.id
_entity.type
_entity.pdbx_description
1 polymer ?
#
loop_
_entity_poly.entity_id
_entity_poly.type
_entity_poly.pdbx_seq_one_letter_code
_entity_poly.pdbx_strand_id
1 'polypeptide(L)'
;DIPVALGKEVSGRPVVADLTKMPHLLIAGSTGSGKSVCINTIIASLCYHSSPNDLRFIMVDPKMVEMQIYNSLPHMLIPVVTEPKKVPGALKWLMAEVTRRYKIFAKVDVRNIAGFNAKILKDREEKSKADELDAEMTLQERGAIENLEVPRDEDIEIPETKLPYIVCIIDELADLMMIAKNDVETAIARIAQLARAAGIHLILATQRPSVNVITGIIKANLPCRIAFKV
;
A
#
# COMPACT_ATOMS: atom_id res chain seq x y z
N ASP A 1 0.92 3.99 -13.02
CA ASP A 1 1.85 4.71 -12.14
C ASP A 1 1.05 5.34 -11.01
N ILE A 2 1.68 5.44 -9.85
CA ILE A 2 1.16 6.10 -8.65
C ILE A 2 2.25 7.09 -8.21
N PRO A 3 2.34 8.25 -8.87
CA PRO A 3 3.44 9.18 -8.68
C PRO A 3 3.32 9.93 -7.36
N VAL A 4 4.47 10.14 -6.72
CA VAL A 4 4.62 10.81 -5.44
C VAL A 4 5.74 11.83 -5.56
N ALA A 5 5.41 13.11 -5.38
CA ALA A 5 6.42 14.16 -5.32
C ALA A 5 7.12 14.12 -3.95
N LEU A 6 8.41 13.80 -3.92
CA LEU A 6 9.19 13.71 -2.69
C LEU A 6 9.87 15.03 -2.30
N GLY A 7 10.08 15.92 -3.28
CA GLY A 7 10.67 17.23 -3.06
C GLY A 7 11.73 17.55 -4.10
N LYS A 8 12.87 18.07 -3.65
CA LYS A 8 13.99 18.47 -4.51
C LYS A 8 15.29 17.84 -4.02
N GLU A 9 16.14 17.45 -4.96
CA GLU A 9 17.54 17.10 -4.69
C GLU A 9 18.37 18.31 -4.26
N VAL A 10 19.60 18.06 -3.82
CA VAL A 10 20.60 19.11 -3.51
C VAL A 10 20.83 20.04 -4.71
N SER A 11 20.69 19.52 -5.94
CA SER A 11 20.79 20.32 -7.18
C SER A 11 19.57 21.20 -7.47
N GLY A 12 18.51 21.11 -6.66
CA GLY A 12 17.24 21.80 -6.87
C GLY A 12 16.29 21.10 -7.84
N ARG A 13 16.71 20.00 -8.48
CA ARG A 13 15.86 19.22 -9.38
C ARG A 13 14.73 18.51 -8.63
N PRO A 14 13.50 18.51 -9.18
CA PRO A 14 12.38 17.83 -8.55
C PRO A 14 12.58 16.32 -8.56
N VAL A 15 12.20 15.67 -7.45
CA VAL A 15 12.22 14.22 -7.27
C VAL A 15 10.79 13.73 -7.22
N VAL A 16 10.43 12.89 -8.19
CA VAL A 16 9.15 12.18 -8.24
C VAL A 16 9.45 10.69 -8.23
N ALA A 17 8.84 9.98 -7.30
CA ALA A 17 8.91 8.53 -7.18
C ALA A 17 7.58 7.90 -7.61
N ASP A 18 7.56 6.58 -7.85
CA ASP A 18 6.36 5.83 -8.22
C ASP A 18 6.12 4.68 -7.25
N LEU A 19 4.97 4.68 -6.57
CA LEU A 19 4.61 3.64 -5.60
C LEU A 19 4.35 2.28 -6.28
N THR A 20 4.06 2.19 -7.58
CA THR A 20 3.94 0.88 -8.24
C THR A 20 5.29 0.17 -8.39
N LYS A 21 6.38 0.95 -8.40
CA LYS A 21 7.78 0.47 -8.41
C LYS A 21 8.35 0.34 -7.00
N MET A 22 7.78 1.08 -6.04
CA MET A 22 8.10 1.03 -4.60
C MET A 22 6.89 0.47 -3.83
N PRO A 23 6.60 -0.85 -3.95
CA PRO A 23 5.28 -1.38 -3.59
C PRO A 23 4.90 -1.11 -2.13
N HIS A 24 5.87 -1.09 -1.24
CA HIS A 24 5.71 -0.76 0.17
C HIS A 24 6.82 0.17 0.64
N LEU A 25 6.45 1.21 1.38
CA LEU A 25 7.32 2.29 1.82
C LEU A 25 7.36 2.35 3.35
N LEU A 26 8.58 2.41 3.91
CA LEU A 26 8.81 2.67 5.33
C LEU A 26 9.37 4.09 5.53
N ILE A 27 8.71 4.90 6.35
CA ILE A 27 9.11 6.27 6.67
C ILE A 27 9.47 6.36 8.16
N ALA A 28 10.66 6.85 8.47
CA ALA A 28 11.11 7.02 9.85
C ALA A 28 11.68 8.42 10.09
N GLY A 29 11.47 8.98 11.28
CA GLY A 29 12.05 10.27 11.67
C GLY A 29 11.53 10.76 13.02
N SER A 30 12.39 11.45 13.77
CA SER A 30 12.04 11.99 15.09
C SER A 30 11.00 13.12 14.99
N THR A 31 10.35 13.47 16.10
CA THR A 31 9.38 14.57 16.13
C THR A 31 10.00 15.87 15.58
N GLY A 32 9.27 16.59 14.73
CA GLY A 32 9.75 17.83 14.10
C GLY A 32 10.73 17.64 12.94
N SER A 33 11.05 16.39 12.56
CA SER A 33 11.99 16.11 11.45
C SER A 33 11.40 16.27 10.05
N GLY A 34 10.07 16.41 9.93
CA GLY A 34 9.36 16.52 8.64
C GLY A 34 8.58 15.28 8.21
N LYS A 35 8.56 14.20 9.02
CA LYS A 35 7.82 12.95 8.72
C LYS A 35 6.34 13.20 8.36
N SER A 36 5.59 13.94 9.19
CA SER A 36 4.17 14.19 8.93
C SER A 36 3.94 15.02 7.67
N VAL A 37 4.81 16.02 7.42
CA VAL A 37 4.78 16.82 6.18
C VAL A 37 5.02 15.95 4.95
N CYS A 38 5.93 14.97 5.04
CA CYS A 38 6.16 14.00 3.98
C CYS A 38 4.92 13.18 3.68
N ILE A 39 4.27 12.62 4.71
CA ILE A 39 3.02 11.86 4.57
C ILE A 39 1.94 12.71 3.90
N ASN A 40 1.76 13.97 4.34
CA ASN A 40 0.79 14.88 3.74
C ASN A 40 1.13 15.21 2.28
N THR A 41 2.42 15.37 1.96
CA THR A 41 2.88 15.56 0.57
C THR A 41 2.56 14.35 -0.30
N ILE A 42 2.73 13.13 0.23
CA ILE A 42 2.36 11.90 -0.46
C ILE A 42 0.86 11.89 -0.72
N ILE A 43 0.04 12.07 0.31
CA ILE A 43 -1.44 12.07 0.19
C ILE A 43 -1.89 13.12 -0.83
N ALA A 44 -1.34 14.33 -0.76
CA ALA A 44 -1.62 15.41 -1.70
C ALA A 44 -1.24 15.02 -3.14
N SER A 45 -0.03 14.49 -3.36
CA SER A 45 0.42 14.05 -4.69
C SER A 45 -0.56 13.06 -5.32
N LEU A 46 -1.02 12.08 -4.51
CA LEU A 46 -1.97 11.07 -4.95
C LEU A 46 -3.35 11.66 -5.24
N CYS A 47 -3.84 12.59 -4.43
CA CYS A 47 -5.14 13.23 -4.67
C CYS A 47 -5.13 14.16 -5.90
N TYR A 48 -4.00 14.81 -6.18
CA TYR A 48 -3.83 15.65 -7.37
C TYR A 48 -3.74 14.84 -8.67
N HIS A 49 -3.25 13.60 -8.58
CA HIS A 49 -3.06 12.74 -9.74
C HIS A 49 -4.26 11.79 -10.00
N SER A 50 -4.84 11.23 -8.95
CA SER A 50 -5.76 10.09 -9.07
C SER A 50 -7.16 10.39 -8.54
N SER A 51 -8.18 10.00 -9.30
CA SER A 51 -9.58 10.08 -8.85
C SER A 51 -9.92 8.95 -7.86
N PRO A 52 -11.06 9.02 -7.14
CA PRO A 52 -11.52 7.92 -6.28
C PRO A 52 -11.78 6.60 -7.03
N ASN A 53 -11.92 6.63 -8.35
CA ASN A 53 -12.08 5.44 -9.17
C ASN A 53 -10.73 4.80 -9.55
N ASP A 54 -9.64 5.55 -9.40
CA ASP A 54 -8.28 5.09 -9.68
C ASP A 54 -7.55 4.66 -8.41
N LEU A 55 -7.79 5.36 -7.31
CA LEU A 55 -7.07 5.18 -6.05
C LEU A 55 -8.00 5.35 -4.85
N ARG A 56 -7.81 4.48 -3.87
CA ARG A 56 -8.56 4.44 -2.62
C ARG A 56 -7.63 4.40 -1.41
N PHE A 57 -8.06 5.01 -0.30
CA PHE A 57 -7.28 5.07 0.93
C PHE A 57 -7.87 4.24 2.05
N ILE A 58 -6.97 3.63 2.82
CA ILE A 58 -7.19 3.28 4.22
C ILE A 58 -6.14 4.03 5.03
N MET A 59 -6.57 4.76 6.05
CA MET A 59 -5.65 5.54 6.90
C MET A 59 -5.80 5.11 8.35
N VAL A 60 -4.67 4.99 9.03
CA VAL A 60 -4.56 4.61 10.44
C VAL A 60 -3.79 5.70 11.16
N ASP A 61 -4.48 6.39 12.07
CA ASP A 61 -3.94 7.48 12.87
C ASP A 61 -4.32 7.28 14.35
N PRO A 62 -3.52 6.48 15.08
CA PRO A 62 -3.84 6.16 16.47
C PRO A 62 -3.73 7.35 17.41
N LYS A 63 -3.06 8.43 16.98
CA LYS A 63 -2.87 9.65 17.77
C LYS A 63 -3.95 10.70 17.51
N MET A 64 -4.74 10.54 16.44
CA MET A 64 -5.77 11.49 16.01
C MET A 64 -5.25 12.90 15.71
N VAL A 65 -3.97 13.03 15.33
CA VAL A 65 -3.32 14.34 15.12
C VAL A 65 -3.22 14.69 13.65
N GLU A 66 -2.89 13.72 12.80
CA GLU A 66 -2.36 14.01 11.46
C GLU A 66 -3.40 13.77 10.36
N MET A 67 -4.19 12.70 10.47
CA MET A 67 -4.98 12.22 9.31
C MET A 67 -6.48 12.47 9.41
N GLN A 68 -7.00 12.95 10.55
CA GLN A 68 -8.45 13.17 10.73
C GLN A 68 -9.05 14.13 9.70
N ILE A 69 -8.27 15.10 9.22
CA ILE A 69 -8.66 16.05 8.18
C ILE A 69 -9.03 15.36 6.85
N TYR A 70 -8.55 14.14 6.60
CA TYR A 70 -8.78 13.41 5.36
C TYR A 70 -10.07 12.58 5.35
N ASN A 71 -10.81 12.50 6.46
CA ASN A 71 -12.06 11.75 6.54
C ASN A 71 -13.10 12.17 5.48
N SER A 72 -13.08 13.43 5.03
CA SER A 72 -14.01 13.95 4.03
C SER A 72 -13.60 13.63 2.58
N LEU A 73 -12.45 12.99 2.35
CA LEU A 73 -12.02 12.65 1.00
C LEU A 73 -12.91 11.54 0.41
N PRO A 74 -13.38 11.68 -0.84
CA PRO A 74 -14.15 10.64 -1.52
C PRO A 74 -13.35 9.36 -1.79
N HIS A 75 -12.01 9.44 -1.67
CA HIS A 75 -11.08 8.33 -1.81
C HIS A 75 -11.09 7.35 -0.62
N MET A 76 -11.62 7.75 0.54
CA MET A 76 -11.61 6.89 1.74
C MET A 76 -12.51 5.65 1.54
N LEU A 77 -12.00 4.46 1.87
CA LEU A 77 -12.81 3.22 1.91
C LEU A 77 -13.58 3.08 3.22
N ILE A 78 -12.97 3.54 4.30
CA ILE A 78 -13.51 3.58 5.65
C ILE A 78 -13.07 4.88 6.31
N PRO A 79 -13.78 5.37 7.34
CA PRO A 79 -13.28 6.45 8.17
C PRO A 79 -11.89 6.13 8.73
N VAL A 80 -11.08 7.16 8.98
CA VAL A 80 -9.73 7.01 9.51
C VAL A 80 -9.77 6.18 10.79
N VAL A 81 -8.99 5.10 10.81
CA VAL A 81 -8.95 4.18 11.94
C VAL A 81 -8.10 4.81 13.04
N THR A 82 -8.75 5.16 14.14
CA THR A 82 -8.11 5.81 15.29
C THR A 82 -7.86 4.88 16.47
N GLU A 83 -8.65 3.82 16.60
CA GLU A 83 -8.46 2.85 17.67
C GLU A 83 -7.43 1.79 17.25
N PRO A 84 -6.27 1.68 17.91
CA PRO A 84 -5.25 0.71 17.53
C PRO A 84 -5.74 -0.75 17.51
N LYS A 85 -6.70 -1.07 18.39
CA LYS A 85 -7.31 -2.41 18.48
C LYS A 85 -8.12 -2.80 17.24
N LYS A 86 -8.58 -1.82 16.44
CA LYS A 86 -9.32 -2.06 15.19
C LYS A 86 -8.38 -2.29 14.00
N VAL A 87 -7.10 -1.92 14.12
CA VAL A 87 -6.14 -1.98 13.02
C VAL A 87 -5.84 -3.41 12.54
N PRO A 88 -5.69 -4.43 13.40
CA PRO A 88 -5.59 -5.81 12.93
C PRO A 88 -6.79 -6.22 12.05
N GLY A 89 -7.99 -5.74 12.35
CA GLY A 89 -9.18 -5.93 11.52
C GLY A 89 -9.07 -5.29 10.13
N ALA A 90 -8.55 -4.06 10.06
CA ALA A 90 -8.31 -3.36 8.79
C ALA A 90 -7.23 -4.07 7.94
N LEU A 91 -6.15 -4.54 8.56
CA LEU A 91 -5.11 -5.33 7.88
C LEU A 91 -5.66 -6.68 7.40
N LYS A 92 -6.51 -7.34 8.20
CA LYS A 92 -7.19 -8.57 7.80
C LYS A 92 -8.10 -8.34 6.60
N TRP A 93 -8.83 -7.22 6.56
CA TRP A 93 -9.65 -6.84 5.40
C TRP A 93 -8.79 -6.59 4.17
N LEU A 94 -7.66 -5.87 4.29
CA LEU A 94 -6.72 -5.67 3.19
C LEU A 94 -6.22 -7.01 2.63
N MET A 95 -5.86 -7.94 3.50
CA MET A 95 -5.44 -9.28 3.08
C MET A 95 -6.59 -10.04 2.38
N ALA A 96 -7.82 -9.91 2.86
CA ALA A 96 -8.98 -10.50 2.20
C ALA A 96 -9.22 -9.89 0.80
N GLU A 97 -9.03 -8.58 0.63
CA GLU A 97 -9.11 -7.91 -0.67
C GLU A 97 -7.97 -8.33 -1.61
N VAL A 98 -6.74 -8.51 -1.11
CA VAL A 98 -5.64 -9.11 -1.89
C VAL A 98 -6.07 -10.47 -2.43
N THR A 99 -6.58 -11.36 -1.57
CA THR A 99 -7.03 -12.69 -1.98
C THR A 99 -8.20 -12.62 -2.97
N ARG A 100 -9.17 -11.71 -2.75
CA ARG A 100 -10.29 -11.50 -3.67
C ARG A 100 -9.83 -11.10 -5.07
N ARG A 101 -8.85 -10.20 -5.16
CA ARG A 101 -8.27 -9.77 -6.44
C ARG A 101 -7.56 -10.91 -7.15
N TYR A 102 -6.79 -11.74 -6.45
CA TYR A 102 -6.17 -12.91 -7.07
C TYR A 102 -7.19 -13.93 -7.58
N LYS A 103 -8.32 -14.15 -6.88
CA LYS A 103 -9.43 -14.96 -7.39
C LYS A 103 -9.98 -14.40 -8.71
N ILE A 104 -10.17 -13.08 -8.79
CA ILE A 104 -10.62 -12.40 -10.02
C ILE A 104 -9.58 -12.58 -11.13
N PHE A 105 -8.30 -12.34 -10.83
CA PHE A 105 -7.21 -12.45 -11.78
C PHE A 105 -7.09 -13.85 -12.39
N ALA A 106 -7.21 -14.89 -11.56
CA ALA A 106 -7.23 -16.27 -12.01
C ALA A 106 -8.43 -16.56 -12.93
N LYS A 107 -9.63 -16.05 -12.61
CA LYS A 107 -10.85 -16.27 -13.41
C LYS A 107 -10.80 -15.57 -14.78
N VAL A 108 -10.18 -14.39 -14.85
CA VAL A 108 -10.03 -13.64 -16.11
C VAL A 108 -8.70 -13.86 -16.81
N ASP A 109 -7.86 -14.79 -16.35
CA ASP A 109 -6.54 -15.10 -16.91
C ASP A 109 -5.63 -13.86 -17.07
N VAL A 110 -5.39 -13.17 -15.94
CA VAL A 110 -4.40 -12.11 -15.81
C VAL A 110 -3.58 -12.35 -14.54
N ARG A 111 -2.43 -11.67 -14.42
CA ARG A 111 -1.52 -11.88 -13.28
C ARG A 111 -1.54 -10.73 -12.28
N ASN A 112 -2.01 -9.56 -12.69
CA ASN A 112 -1.96 -8.36 -11.88
C ASN A 112 -3.09 -7.37 -12.22
N ILE A 113 -3.22 -6.35 -11.37
CA ILE A 113 -4.25 -5.31 -11.49
C ILE A 113 -4.18 -4.55 -12.81
N ALA A 114 -2.98 -4.24 -13.32
CA ALA A 114 -2.82 -3.52 -14.58
C ALA A 114 -3.33 -4.39 -15.75
N GLY A 115 -3.04 -5.69 -15.72
CA GLY A 115 -3.58 -6.65 -16.69
C GLY A 115 -5.10 -6.76 -16.63
N PHE A 116 -5.68 -6.77 -15.42
CA PHE A 116 -7.13 -6.73 -15.25
C PHE A 116 -7.73 -5.44 -15.83
N ASN A 117 -7.19 -4.28 -15.44
CA ASN A 117 -7.65 -2.97 -15.89
C ASN A 117 -7.49 -2.80 -17.41
N ALA A 118 -6.40 -3.30 -18.00
CA ALA A 118 -6.18 -3.31 -19.44
C ALA A 118 -7.27 -4.09 -20.18
N LYS A 119 -7.70 -5.25 -19.66
CA LYS A 119 -8.79 -6.04 -20.27
C LYS A 119 -10.12 -5.31 -20.18
N ILE A 120 -10.44 -4.71 -19.04
CA ILE A 120 -11.70 -3.97 -18.84
C ILE A 120 -11.75 -2.70 -19.71
N LEU A 121 -10.67 -1.91 -19.73
CA LEU A 121 -10.61 -0.63 -20.45
C LEU A 121 -10.25 -0.79 -21.94
N LYS A 122 -9.77 -1.96 -22.37
CA LYS A 122 -9.17 -2.20 -23.69
C LYS A 122 -8.00 -1.25 -23.99
N ASP A 123 -7.20 -0.96 -22.97
CA ASP A 123 -6.13 0.03 -23.01
C ASP A 123 -4.76 -0.64 -23.23
N ARG A 124 -3.98 -0.09 -24.18
CA ARG A 124 -2.63 -0.58 -24.50
C ARG A 124 -1.59 -0.11 -23.48
N GLU A 125 -1.77 1.05 -22.85
CA GLU A 125 -0.83 1.56 -21.85
C GLU A 125 -0.87 0.70 -20.59
N GLU A 126 -2.07 0.37 -20.10
CA GLU A 126 -2.24 -0.55 -18.98
C GLU A 126 -1.68 -1.95 -19.27
N LYS A 127 -1.72 -2.39 -20.54
CA LYS A 127 -1.08 -3.65 -20.94
C LYS A 127 0.45 -3.57 -20.78
N SER A 128 1.07 -2.48 -21.21
CA SER A 128 2.52 -2.27 -21.01
C SER A 128 2.88 -2.25 -19.51
N LYS A 129 2.07 -1.57 -18.69
CA LYS A 129 2.26 -1.55 -17.22
C LYS A 129 2.12 -2.94 -16.60
N ALA A 130 1.23 -3.77 -17.14
CA ALA A 130 1.07 -5.16 -16.67
C ALA A 130 2.34 -5.99 -16.89
N ASP A 131 2.96 -5.87 -18.06
CA ASP A 131 4.20 -6.58 -18.39
C ASP A 131 5.38 -6.09 -17.52
N GLU A 132 5.48 -4.78 -17.27
CA GLU A 132 6.49 -4.19 -16.39
C GLU A 132 6.33 -4.64 -14.93
N LEU A 133 5.09 -4.63 -14.41
CA LEU A 133 4.81 -5.04 -13.03
C LEU A 133 5.16 -6.52 -12.81
N ASP A 134 4.86 -7.37 -13.80
CA ASP A 134 5.22 -8.77 -13.79
C ASP A 134 6.74 -8.96 -13.83
N ALA A 135 7.48 -8.16 -14.61
CA ALA A 135 8.94 -8.26 -14.72
C ALA A 135 9.67 -7.86 -13.43
N GLU A 136 9.17 -6.83 -12.73
CA GLU A 136 9.80 -6.32 -11.50
C GLU A 136 9.49 -7.16 -10.24
N MET A 137 8.64 -8.18 -10.36
CA MET A 137 8.23 -9.03 -9.23
C MET A 137 9.38 -9.94 -8.76
N THR A 138 9.64 -9.90 -7.45
CA THR A 138 10.70 -10.66 -6.78
C THR A 138 10.40 -12.16 -6.72
N LEU A 139 11.42 -12.98 -6.52
CA LEU A 139 11.26 -14.43 -6.33
C LEU A 139 10.39 -14.78 -5.12
N GLN A 140 10.50 -13.97 -4.06
CA GLN A 140 9.70 -14.14 -2.84
C GLN A 140 8.23 -13.86 -3.11
N GLU A 141 7.91 -12.77 -3.81
CA GLU A 141 6.54 -12.43 -4.20
C GLU A 141 5.96 -13.52 -5.12
N ARG A 142 6.72 -13.98 -6.13
CA ARG A 142 6.30 -15.09 -7.01
C ARG A 142 5.97 -16.35 -6.23
N GLY A 143 6.89 -16.80 -5.37
CA GLY A 143 6.69 -17.99 -4.56
C GLY A 143 5.52 -17.85 -3.58
N ALA A 144 5.30 -16.65 -3.02
CA ALA A 144 4.15 -16.39 -2.16
C ALA A 144 2.82 -16.49 -2.91
N ILE A 145 2.76 -15.99 -4.15
CA ILE A 145 1.58 -16.05 -5.01
C ILE A 145 1.30 -17.48 -5.48
N GLU A 146 2.33 -18.24 -5.87
CA GLU A 146 2.17 -19.65 -6.28
C GLU A 146 1.64 -20.54 -5.15
N ASN A 147 2.09 -20.27 -3.92
CA ASN A 147 1.60 -20.95 -2.72
C ASN A 147 0.27 -20.39 -2.19
N LEU A 148 -0.25 -19.32 -2.79
CA LEU A 148 -1.55 -18.80 -2.42
C LEU A 148 -2.60 -19.78 -2.94
N GLU A 149 -3.18 -20.56 -2.03
CA GLU A 149 -4.37 -21.32 -2.34
C GLU A 149 -5.48 -20.33 -2.68
N VAL A 150 -5.82 -20.28 -3.97
CA VAL A 150 -6.95 -19.52 -4.49
C VAL A 150 -8.08 -20.53 -4.71
N PRO A 151 -9.06 -20.64 -3.79
CA PRO A 151 -10.23 -21.49 -4.02
C PRO A 151 -10.85 -21.10 -5.35
N ARG A 152 -11.07 -22.10 -6.21
CA ARG A 152 -11.88 -21.95 -7.42
C ARG A 152 -13.36 -21.92 -7.01
N ASP A 153 -13.75 -20.89 -6.27
CA ASP A 153 -15.16 -20.58 -6.08
C ASP A 153 -15.73 -20.18 -7.43
N GLU A 154 -16.68 -20.94 -7.96
CA GLU A 154 -17.31 -20.67 -9.26
C GLU A 154 -18.08 -19.34 -9.25
N ASP A 155 -18.56 -18.92 -8.06
CA ASP A 155 -19.47 -17.78 -7.86
C ASP A 155 -18.78 -16.41 -7.67
N ILE A 156 -17.46 -16.27 -7.89
CA ILE A 156 -16.87 -14.93 -7.80
C ILE A 156 -17.36 -14.01 -8.93
N GLU A 157 -18.03 -12.93 -8.55
CA GLU A 157 -18.50 -11.89 -9.47
C GLU A 157 -17.32 -11.08 -9.99
N ILE A 158 -17.21 -10.96 -11.31
CA ILE A 158 -16.16 -10.19 -11.97
C ILE A 158 -16.66 -8.75 -12.10
N PRO A 159 -15.96 -7.76 -11.54
CA PRO A 159 -16.36 -6.36 -11.69
C PRO A 159 -16.37 -5.92 -13.16
N GLU A 160 -17.40 -5.19 -13.58
CA GLU A 160 -17.48 -4.59 -14.92
C GLU A 160 -16.59 -3.33 -15.05
N THR A 161 -16.20 -2.74 -13.92
CA THR A 161 -15.34 -1.56 -13.86
C THR A 161 -13.93 -1.91 -13.45
N LYS A 162 -12.97 -1.04 -13.80
CA LYS A 162 -11.59 -1.18 -13.37
C LYS A 162 -11.47 -1.23 -11.84
N LEU A 163 -10.46 -1.95 -11.35
CA LEU A 163 -10.14 -2.00 -9.93
C LEU A 163 -9.25 -0.80 -9.57
N PRO A 164 -9.57 -0.06 -8.49
CA PRO A 164 -8.71 1.00 -8.00
C PRO A 164 -7.48 0.42 -7.30
N TYR A 165 -6.36 1.13 -7.34
CA TYR A 165 -5.25 0.89 -6.41
C TYR A 165 -5.69 1.24 -4.99
N ILE A 166 -5.16 0.52 -3.99
CA ILE A 166 -5.42 0.82 -2.58
C ILE A 166 -4.11 1.21 -1.92
N VAL A 167 -4.07 2.36 -1.26
CA VAL A 167 -2.93 2.80 -0.45
C VAL A 167 -3.35 2.80 1.02
N CYS A 168 -2.73 1.93 1.81
CA CYS A 168 -2.89 1.90 3.26
C CYS A 168 -1.77 2.68 3.93
N ILE A 169 -2.11 3.71 4.69
CA ILE A 169 -1.14 4.58 5.37
C ILE A 169 -1.30 4.41 6.87
N ILE A 170 -0.19 4.10 7.56
CA ILE A 170 -0.13 3.98 9.01
C ILE A 170 0.83 5.03 9.55
N ASP A 171 0.33 6.03 10.28
CA ASP A 171 1.15 7.15 10.75
C ASP A 171 2.19 6.75 11.81
N GLU A 172 1.81 5.88 12.74
CA GLU A 172 2.67 5.43 13.83
C GLU A 172 2.57 3.92 14.03
N LEU A 173 3.47 3.19 13.35
CA LEU A 173 3.59 1.74 13.49
C LEU A 173 3.94 1.32 14.93
N ALA A 174 4.70 2.14 15.67
CA ALA A 174 5.12 1.80 17.02
C ALA A 174 3.95 1.56 17.98
N ASP A 175 2.90 2.37 17.87
CA ASP A 175 1.72 2.25 18.73
C ASP A 175 0.97 0.95 18.48
N LEU A 176 0.96 0.47 17.23
CA LEU A 176 0.37 -0.83 16.87
C LEU A 176 1.21 -2.00 17.39
N MET A 177 2.53 -1.90 17.24
CA MET A 177 3.48 -2.91 17.68
C MET A 177 3.48 -3.07 19.22
N MET A 178 3.12 -2.02 19.97
CA MET A 178 2.97 -2.09 21.42
C MET A 178 1.72 -2.85 21.86
N ILE A 179 0.69 -2.95 21.01
CA ILE A 179 -0.63 -3.50 21.37
C ILE A 179 -0.78 -4.93 20.86
N ALA A 180 -0.42 -5.18 19.60
CA ALA A 180 -0.64 -6.47 18.95
C ALA A 180 0.52 -6.81 18.00
N LYS A 181 1.75 -6.83 18.53
CA LYS A 181 2.99 -7.02 17.76
C LYS A 181 2.90 -8.15 16.73
N ASN A 182 2.59 -9.36 17.19
CA ASN A 182 2.63 -10.56 16.36
C ASN A 182 1.59 -10.50 15.23
N ASP A 183 0.38 -10.06 15.52
CA ASP A 183 -0.71 -9.98 14.53
C ASP A 183 -0.41 -8.90 13.48
N VAL A 184 0.07 -7.73 13.92
CA VAL A 184 0.41 -6.59 13.05
C VAL A 184 1.61 -6.92 12.16
N GLU A 185 2.68 -7.46 12.74
CA GLU A 185 3.90 -7.82 12.01
C GLU A 185 3.64 -8.92 10.98
N THR A 186 2.91 -9.97 11.36
CA THR A 186 2.56 -11.08 10.47
C THR A 186 1.67 -10.59 9.33
N ALA A 187 0.68 -9.75 9.62
CA ALA A 187 -0.20 -9.20 8.60
C ALA A 187 0.56 -8.29 7.62
N ILE A 188 1.40 -7.38 8.12
CA ILE A 188 2.21 -6.49 7.27
C ILE A 188 3.14 -7.30 6.38
N ALA A 189 3.85 -8.29 6.92
CA ALA A 189 4.77 -9.12 6.16
C ALA A 189 4.03 -9.87 5.03
N ARG A 190 2.89 -10.49 5.35
CA ARG A 190 2.11 -11.25 4.38
C ARG A 190 1.49 -10.36 3.30
N ILE A 191 0.95 -9.20 3.68
CA ILE A 191 0.45 -8.22 2.71
C ILE A 191 1.60 -7.78 1.82
N ALA A 192 2.75 -7.40 2.38
CA ALA A 192 3.88 -6.90 1.61
C ALA A 192 4.43 -7.90 0.57
N GLN A 193 4.26 -9.21 0.82
CA GLN A 193 4.66 -10.26 -0.13
C GLN A 193 3.66 -10.50 -1.27
N LEU A 194 2.39 -10.13 -1.08
CA LEU A 194 1.31 -10.51 -2.00
C LEU A 194 0.62 -9.31 -2.65
N ALA A 195 0.72 -8.13 -2.06
CA ALA A 195 -0.15 -7.00 -2.38
C ALA A 195 0.25 -6.25 -3.66
N ARG A 196 1.52 -6.34 -4.07
CA ARG A 196 2.04 -5.63 -5.25
C ARG A 196 1.23 -5.87 -6.52
N ALA A 197 1.11 -7.13 -6.95
CA ALA A 197 0.36 -7.46 -8.16
C ALA A 197 -1.15 -7.24 -7.98
N ALA A 198 -1.66 -7.30 -6.74
CA ALA A 198 -3.03 -6.93 -6.40
C ALA A 198 -3.29 -5.41 -6.43
N GLY A 199 -2.26 -4.57 -6.61
CA GLY A 199 -2.38 -3.12 -6.60
C GLY A 199 -2.69 -2.53 -5.24
N ILE A 200 -2.16 -3.14 -4.19
CA ILE A 200 -2.31 -2.69 -2.81
C ILE A 200 -0.94 -2.32 -2.26
N HIS A 201 -0.82 -1.11 -1.73
CA HIS A 201 0.43 -0.51 -1.29
C HIS A 201 0.36 -0.15 0.19
N LEU A 202 1.48 -0.33 0.89
CA LEU A 202 1.60 0.01 2.32
C LEU A 202 2.57 1.17 2.48
N ILE A 203 2.17 2.19 3.23
CA ILE A 203 3.04 3.27 3.68
C ILE A 203 3.02 3.23 5.21
N LEU A 204 4.12 2.75 5.78
CA LEU A 204 4.28 2.63 7.22
C LEU A 204 5.18 3.74 7.70
N ALA A 205 4.73 4.50 8.68
CA ALA A 205 5.53 5.54 9.28
C ALA A 205 5.75 5.29 10.78
N THR A 206 6.86 5.77 11.31
CA THR A 206 7.11 5.76 12.76
C THR A 206 8.04 6.87 13.19
N GLN A 207 7.82 7.39 14.40
CA GLN A 207 8.77 8.30 15.06
C GLN A 207 9.76 7.58 15.96
N ARG A 208 9.60 6.26 16.13
CA ARG A 208 10.42 5.43 17.04
C ARG A 208 11.17 4.37 16.23
N PRO A 209 12.25 4.73 15.52
CA PRO A 209 13.01 3.82 14.66
C PRO A 209 13.89 2.84 15.46
N SER A 210 13.29 2.13 16.40
CA SER A 210 13.95 1.10 17.22
C SER A 210 13.83 -0.27 16.57
N VAL A 211 14.72 -1.19 16.94
CA VAL A 211 14.68 -2.60 16.50
C VAL A 211 13.41 -3.34 16.91
N ASN A 212 12.69 -2.84 17.93
CA ASN A 212 11.44 -3.42 18.41
C ASN A 212 10.23 -3.03 17.55
N VAL A 213 10.32 -1.90 16.84
CA VAL A 213 9.28 -1.40 15.93
C VAL A 213 9.61 -1.77 14.49
N ILE A 214 10.84 -1.46 14.04
CA ILE A 214 11.34 -1.76 12.71
C ILE A 214 12.16 -3.05 12.78
N THR A 215 11.45 -4.16 12.96
CA THR A 215 12.05 -5.49 13.13
C THR A 215 12.74 -5.99 11.85
N GLY A 216 13.44 -7.11 11.95
CA GLY A 216 14.01 -7.79 10.78
C GLY A 216 12.96 -8.19 9.74
N ILE A 217 11.79 -8.67 10.20
CA ILE A 217 10.69 -9.11 9.34
C ILE A 217 10.10 -7.93 8.56
N ILE A 218 9.85 -6.80 9.24
CA ILE A 218 9.36 -5.58 8.59
C ILE A 218 10.37 -5.10 7.54
N LYS A 219 11.67 -5.02 7.89
CA LYS A 219 12.71 -4.58 6.96
C LYS A 219 12.87 -5.49 5.75
N ALA A 220 12.72 -6.80 5.93
CA ALA A 220 12.87 -7.77 4.85
C ALA A 220 11.79 -7.61 3.77
N ASN A 221 10.59 -7.17 4.15
CA ASN A 221 9.46 -7.03 3.22
C ASN A 221 9.20 -5.59 2.76
N LEU A 222 9.87 -4.58 3.36
CA LEU A 222 9.77 -3.18 2.96
C LEU A 222 11.16 -2.63 2.55
N PRO A 223 11.58 -2.84 1.29
CA PRO A 223 12.90 -2.43 0.81
C PRO A 223 13.02 -0.92 0.61
N CYS A 224 11.93 -0.24 0.25
CA CYS A 224 11.91 1.20 0.01
C CYS A 224 11.76 1.96 1.33
N ARG A 225 12.69 2.88 1.59
CA ARG A 225 12.78 3.59 2.88
C ARG A 225 13.04 5.07 2.69
N ILE A 226 12.36 5.89 3.48
CA ILE A 226 12.65 7.31 3.65
C ILE A 226 13.01 7.53 5.13
N ALA A 227 14.19 8.07 5.36
CA ALA A 227 14.66 8.44 6.69
C ALA A 227 14.79 9.96 6.76
N PHE A 228 14.00 10.58 7.64
CA PHE A 228 14.21 11.94 8.09
C PHE A 228 15.22 11.95 9.24
N LYS A 229 15.56 13.14 9.74
CA LYS A 229 16.45 13.28 10.91
C LYS A 229 15.91 12.43 12.08
N VAL A 230 16.76 11.53 12.57
CA VAL A 230 16.49 10.61 13.70
C VAL A 230 17.19 11.08 14.96
#